data_AF-A0A7Y5KVC7-F1
#
_entry.id   AF-A0A7Y5KVC7-F1
#
_cell.length_a   1.000
_cell.length_b   1.000
_cell.length_c   1.000
_cell.angle_alpha   90.00
_cell.angle_beta   90.00
_cell.angle_gamma   90.00
#
_symmetry.space_group_name_H-M   'P 1'
#
loop_
_entity.id
_entity.type
_entity.pdbx_description
1 polymer ?
#
loop_
_entity_poly.entity_id
_entity_poly.type
_entity_poly.pdbx_seq_one_letter_code
_entity_poly.pdbx_strand_id
1 'polypeptide(L)'
;MDPGKAGIVIAIRNEERVNEITKALEGLGLIVNGCRSSDELRAFLTTSLTRADFPLPEVVVLDAELLSDGPDIVALLKRARCLDDIIVILPESWPRGVTPDQLQQAQVLQSPFLLSVLVEEVARRMTPASVRACGVAPQ
;
A
#
# COMPACT_ATOMS: atom_id res chain seq x y z
N MET A 1 -18.87 9.56 -11.07
CA MET A 1 -18.84 9.04 -9.68
C MET A 1 -18.62 7.56 -9.83
N ASP A 2 -17.35 7.16 -9.88
CA ASP A 2 -16.96 5.77 -10.09
C ASP A 2 -17.17 5.02 -8.78
N PRO A 3 -18.07 4.02 -8.74
CA PRO A 3 -18.30 3.24 -7.54
C PRO A 3 -17.09 2.32 -7.31
N GLY A 4 -16.48 2.42 -6.13
CA GLY A 4 -15.95 1.23 -5.47
C GLY A 4 -14.44 0.97 -5.50
N LYS A 5 -13.58 2.00 -5.49
CA LYS A 5 -12.16 1.79 -5.15
C LYS A 5 -11.83 2.36 -3.77
N ALA A 6 -11.27 1.53 -2.90
CA ALA A 6 -10.71 1.97 -1.64
C ALA A 6 -9.35 2.48 -2.07
N GLY A 7 -9.15 3.80 -2.12
CA GLY A 7 -7.95 4.36 -2.72
C GLY A 7 -6.70 3.70 -2.14
N ILE A 8 -6.52 3.77 -0.84
CA ILE A 8 -5.31 3.33 -0.16
C ILE A 8 -5.66 2.64 1.14
N VAL A 9 -4.97 1.56 1.46
CA VAL A 9 -4.97 0.94 2.80
C VAL A 9 -3.59 1.07 3.40
N ILE A 10 -3.51 1.50 4.65
CA ILE A 10 -2.25 1.64 5.40
C ILE A 10 -2.31 0.73 6.61
N ALA A 11 -1.44 -0.27 6.69
CA ALA A 11 -1.31 -1.16 7.82
C ALA A 11 0.03 -0.91 8.54
N ILE A 12 0.03 -0.02 9.53
CA ILE A 12 1.23 0.35 10.30
C ILE A 12 0.88 0.30 11.78
N ARG A 13 1.76 -0.28 12.62
CA ARG A 13 1.50 -0.40 14.07
C ARG A 13 1.50 0.94 14.79
N ASN A 14 2.26 1.91 14.29
CA ASN A 14 2.39 3.23 14.91
C ASN A 14 1.20 4.13 14.51
N GLU A 15 0.31 4.42 15.47
CA GLU A 15 -0.90 5.21 15.25
C GLU A 15 -0.62 6.65 14.78
N GLU A 16 0.39 7.31 15.36
CA GLU A 16 0.78 8.67 14.97
C GLU A 16 1.18 8.70 13.50
N ARG A 17 1.99 7.72 13.08
CA ARG A 17 2.43 7.56 11.69
C ARG A 17 1.26 7.27 10.74
N VAL A 18 0.32 6.39 11.12
CA VAL A 18 -0.90 6.15 10.34
C VAL A 18 -1.67 7.45 10.15
N ASN A 19 -1.87 8.23 11.21
CA ASN A 19 -2.60 9.50 11.15
C ASN A 19 -1.90 10.54 10.28
N GLU A 20 -0.57 10.68 10.38
CA GLU A 20 0.21 11.60 9.54
C GLU A 20 0.11 11.25 8.05
N ILE A 21 0.30 9.96 7.72
CA ILE A 21 0.23 9.50 6.33
C ILE A 21 -1.20 9.66 5.79
N THR A 22 -2.20 9.31 6.60
CA THR A 22 -3.61 9.46 6.25
C THR A 22 -3.94 10.91 5.93
N LYS A 23 -3.61 11.85 6.82
CA LYS A 23 -3.82 13.29 6.59
C LYS A 23 -3.12 13.79 5.33
N ALA A 24 -1.89 13.35 5.08
CA ALA A 24 -1.13 13.79 3.91
C ALA A 24 -1.78 13.32 2.60
N LEU A 25 -2.25 12.07 2.55
CA LEU A 25 -2.89 11.49 1.38
C LEU A 25 -4.34 11.97 1.19
N GLU A 26 -5.10 12.12 2.27
CA GLU A 26 -6.44 12.74 2.23
C GLU A 26 -6.36 14.21 1.80
N GLY A 27 -5.30 14.92 2.16
CA GLY A 27 -5.00 16.27 1.67
C GLY A 27 -4.84 16.35 0.14
N LEU A 28 -4.56 15.22 -0.52
CA LEU A 28 -4.51 15.08 -1.98
C LEU A 28 -5.85 14.60 -2.58
N GLY A 29 -6.90 14.47 -1.77
CA GLY A 29 -8.21 13.97 -2.18
C GLY A 29 -8.29 12.45 -2.31
N LEU A 30 -7.32 11.71 -1.75
CA LEU A 30 -7.28 10.25 -1.81
C LEU A 30 -8.06 9.65 -0.64
N ILE A 31 -8.78 8.55 -0.89
CA ILE A 31 -9.50 7.81 0.15
C ILE A 31 -8.51 6.85 0.82
N VAL A 32 -8.33 6.99 2.12
CA VAL A 32 -7.37 6.19 2.89
C VAL A 32 -8.08 5.45 4.01
N ASN A 33 -7.78 4.16 4.17
CA ASN A 33 -8.21 3.35 5.30
C ASN A 33 -6.99 2.94 6.13
N GLY A 34 -6.98 3.31 7.41
CA GLY A 34 -5.95 2.89 8.34
C GLY A 34 -6.28 1.55 9.01
N CYS A 35 -5.32 0.65 9.06
CA CYS A 35 -5.29 -0.55 9.85
C CYS A 35 -4.09 -0.46 10.81
N ARG A 36 -4.32 -0.82 12.07
CA ARG A 36 -3.33 -0.72 13.16
C ARG A 36 -2.69 -2.07 13.49
N SER A 37 -3.27 -3.14 12.97
CA SER A 37 -2.89 -4.52 13.27
C SER A 37 -2.98 -5.42 12.04
N SER A 38 -2.25 -6.53 12.06
CA SER A 38 -2.34 -7.59 11.05
C SER A 38 -3.77 -8.16 10.98
N ASP A 39 -4.48 -8.27 12.10
CA ASP A 39 -5.88 -8.71 12.15
C ASP A 39 -6.85 -7.74 11.47
N GLU A 40 -6.68 -6.43 11.65
CA GLU A 40 -7.53 -5.43 10.98
C GLU A 40 -7.33 -5.45 9.47
N LEU A 41 -6.06 -5.54 9.02
CA LEU A 41 -5.75 -5.69 7.60
C LEU A 41 -6.34 -6.98 7.02
N ARG A 42 -6.23 -8.10 7.76
CA ARG A 42 -6.82 -9.39 7.37
C ARG A 42 -8.34 -9.29 7.25
N ALA A 43 -9.01 -8.71 8.23
CA ALA A 43 -10.45 -8.51 8.22
C ALA A 43 -10.88 -7.62 7.05
N PHE A 44 -10.14 -6.54 6.78
CA PHE A 44 -10.39 -5.63 5.66
C PHE A 44 -10.28 -6.36 4.32
N LEU A 45 -9.15 -7.05 4.07
CA LEU A 45 -8.92 -7.79 2.82
C LEU A 45 -9.94 -8.92 2.65
N THR A 46 -10.25 -9.66 3.70
CA THR A 46 -11.25 -10.75 3.66
C THR A 46 -12.64 -10.21 3.33
N THR A 47 -13.04 -9.09 3.95
CA THR A 47 -14.32 -8.43 3.67
C THR A 47 -14.38 -7.95 2.22
N SER A 48 -13.31 -7.32 1.74
CA SER A 48 -13.19 -6.83 0.35
C SER A 48 -13.23 -7.96 -0.67
N LEU A 49 -12.68 -9.13 -0.34
CA LEU A 49 -12.72 -10.32 -1.20
C LEU A 49 -14.07 -11.05 -1.17
N THR A 50 -14.83 -10.92 -0.08
CA THR A 50 -16.08 -11.67 0.13
C THR A 50 -17.31 -10.88 -0.33
N ARG A 51 -17.28 -9.55 -0.21
CA ARG A 51 -18.40 -8.66 -0.54
C ARG A 51 -18.10 -7.93 -1.85
N ALA A 52 -18.90 -8.20 -2.89
CA ALA A 52 -18.76 -7.52 -4.18
C ALA A 52 -19.01 -6.00 -4.11
N ASP A 53 -19.82 -5.54 -3.15
CA ASP A 53 -20.08 -4.11 -2.91
C ASP A 53 -19.01 -3.41 -2.05
N PHE A 54 -18.01 -4.14 -1.54
CA PHE A 54 -16.95 -3.55 -0.73
C PHE A 54 -15.71 -3.29 -1.58
N PRO A 55 -15.16 -2.07 -1.54
CA PRO A 55 -14.15 -1.67 -2.49
C PRO A 55 -12.79 -2.30 -2.19
N LEU A 56 -12.10 -2.80 -3.22
CA LEU A 56 -10.74 -3.31 -3.10
C LEU A 56 -9.73 -2.17 -2.99
N PRO A 57 -8.63 -2.36 -2.24
CA PRO A 57 -7.57 -1.37 -2.16
C PRO A 57 -6.79 -1.27 -3.47
N GLU A 58 -6.52 -0.05 -3.96
CA GLU A 58 -5.62 0.13 -5.10
C GLU A 58 -4.16 0.03 -4.67
N VAL A 59 -3.81 0.71 -3.58
CA VAL A 59 -2.45 0.65 -3.00
C VAL A 59 -2.53 0.19 -1.56
N VAL A 60 -1.63 -0.73 -1.19
CA VAL A 60 -1.48 -1.18 0.19
C VAL A 60 -0.11 -0.77 0.72
N VAL A 61 -0.08 0.07 1.73
CA VAL A 61 1.13 0.42 2.50
C VAL A 61 1.15 -0.44 3.75
N LEU A 62 2.26 -1.07 4.09
CA LEU A 62 2.36 -1.84 5.33
C LEU A 62 3.77 -1.91 5.91
N ASP A 63 3.87 -2.18 7.21
CA ASP A 63 5.16 -2.51 7.84
C ASP A 63 5.57 -3.97 7.56
N ALA A 64 6.86 -4.20 7.33
CA ALA A 64 7.43 -5.54 7.16
C ALA A 64 7.20 -6.46 8.37
N GLU A 65 7.07 -5.88 9.56
CA GLU A 65 6.74 -6.60 10.78
C GLU A 65 5.35 -7.26 10.70
N LEU A 66 4.40 -6.65 9.98
CA LEU A 66 3.07 -7.22 9.78
C LEU A 66 3.05 -8.35 8.73
N LEU A 67 3.99 -8.37 7.78
CA LEU A 67 4.18 -9.51 6.87
C LEU A 67 4.73 -10.73 7.59
N SER A 68 5.60 -10.48 8.57
CA SER A 68 6.23 -11.55 9.36
C SER A 68 5.23 -12.24 10.29
N ASP A 69 4.08 -11.62 10.53
CA ASP A 69 3.00 -12.10 11.40
C ASP A 69 2.20 -13.29 10.79
N GLY A 70 2.42 -13.62 9.51
CA GLY A 70 1.97 -14.90 8.93
C GLY A 70 1.82 -14.94 7.39
N PRO A 71 1.91 -16.13 6.77
CA PRO A 71 1.80 -16.32 5.31
C PRO A 71 0.42 -15.95 4.74
N ASP A 72 -0.61 -15.88 5.58
CA ASP A 72 -1.98 -15.56 5.19
C ASP A 72 -2.15 -14.15 4.59
N ILE A 73 -1.40 -13.15 5.08
CA ILE A 73 -1.52 -11.77 4.56
C ILE A 73 -1.06 -11.70 3.11
N VAL A 74 0.08 -12.32 2.77
CA VAL A 74 0.58 -12.36 1.40
C VAL A 74 -0.39 -13.09 0.49
N ALA A 75 -0.97 -14.20 0.95
CA ALA A 75 -1.99 -14.93 0.21
C ALA A 75 -3.24 -14.09 -0.04
N LEU A 76 -3.72 -13.33 0.96
CA LEU A 76 -4.85 -12.42 0.83
C LEU A 76 -4.57 -11.29 -0.15
N LEU A 77 -3.40 -10.65 -0.08
CA LEU A 77 -2.97 -9.60 -1.00
C LEU A 77 -2.88 -10.10 -2.44
N LYS A 78 -2.34 -11.31 -2.64
CA LYS A 78 -2.27 -11.97 -3.94
C LYS A 78 -3.67 -12.27 -4.50
N ARG A 79 -4.59 -12.73 -3.64
CA ARG A 79 -6.00 -12.97 -4.02
C ARG A 79 -6.73 -11.67 -4.35
N ALA A 80 -6.44 -10.59 -3.63
CA ALA A 80 -6.99 -9.25 -3.87
C ALA A 80 -6.38 -8.58 -5.11
N ARG A 81 -5.35 -9.18 -5.73
CA ARG A 81 -4.57 -8.62 -6.85
C ARG A 81 -3.92 -7.26 -6.50
N CYS A 82 -3.63 -7.03 -5.22
CA CYS A 82 -2.99 -5.82 -4.72
C CYS A 82 -1.49 -6.03 -4.44
N LEU A 83 -0.97 -7.25 -4.68
CA LEU A 83 0.42 -7.56 -4.39
C LEU A 83 1.39 -6.77 -5.28
N ASP A 84 1.01 -6.44 -6.52
CA ASP A 84 1.82 -5.61 -7.42
C ASP A 84 1.90 -4.15 -6.93
N ASP A 85 0.78 -3.62 -6.42
CA ASP A 85 0.61 -2.23 -5.98
C ASP A 85 0.80 -2.06 -4.47
N ILE A 86 1.79 -2.77 -3.93
CA ILE A 86 2.14 -2.75 -2.51
C ILE A 86 3.36 -1.87 -2.24
N ILE A 87 3.40 -1.26 -1.06
CA ILE A 87 4.56 -0.58 -0.49
C ILE A 87 4.82 -1.14 0.91
N VAL A 88 5.93 -1.86 1.05
CA VAL A 88 6.35 -2.45 2.31
C VAL A 88 7.44 -1.59 2.93
N ILE A 89 7.16 -1.06 4.10
CA ILE A 89 8.08 -0.29 4.90
C ILE A 89 9.01 -1.26 5.65
N LEU A 90 10.28 -1.26 5.27
CA LEU A 90 11.32 -2.02 5.97
C LEU A 90 11.83 -1.18 7.15
N PRO A 91 11.90 -1.72 8.37
CA PRO A 91 12.46 -1.01 9.51
C PRO A 91 13.96 -0.74 9.30
N GLU A 92 14.52 0.20 10.05
CA GLU A 92 15.96 0.52 9.96
C GLU A 92 16.86 -0.67 10.32
N SER A 93 16.36 -1.56 11.18
CA SER A 93 17.03 -2.82 11.54
C SER A 93 17.11 -3.83 10.40
N TRP A 94 16.37 -3.63 9.31
CA TRP A 94 16.40 -4.52 8.16
C TRP A 94 17.70 -4.32 7.33
N PRO A 95 18.38 -5.39 6.89
CA PRO A 95 19.63 -5.26 6.14
C PRO A 95 19.45 -4.45 4.86
N ARG A 96 20.34 -3.45 4.65
CA ARG A 96 20.31 -2.60 3.44
C ARG A 96 20.51 -3.43 2.18
N GLY A 97 19.70 -3.16 1.15
CA GLY A 97 19.76 -3.86 -0.14
C GLY A 97 19.13 -5.26 -0.13
N VAL A 98 18.58 -5.71 1.00
CA VAL A 98 17.87 -6.99 1.10
C VAL A 98 16.37 -6.74 1.01
N THR A 99 15.74 -7.32 -0.01
CA THR A 99 14.27 -7.28 -0.17
C THR A 99 13.69 -8.57 0.41
N PRO A 100 12.56 -8.52 1.14
CA PRO A 100 11.87 -9.73 1.58
C PRO A 100 11.53 -10.62 0.39
N ASP A 101 11.63 -11.94 0.58
CA ASP A 101 11.18 -12.90 -0.42
C ASP A 101 9.74 -12.63 -0.85
N GLN A 102 9.45 -12.85 -2.13
CA GLN A 102 8.15 -12.58 -2.78
C GLN A 102 7.84 -11.10 -3.07
N LEU A 103 8.73 -10.16 -2.73
CA LEU A 103 8.61 -8.75 -3.09
C LEU A 103 9.72 -8.31 -4.06
N GLN A 104 9.42 -7.27 -4.84
CA GLN A 104 10.39 -6.60 -5.70
C GLN A 104 10.97 -5.38 -5.00
N GLN A 105 12.18 -4.96 -5.42
CA GLN A 105 12.85 -3.77 -4.85
C GLN A 105 12.00 -2.50 -5.01
N ALA A 106 11.21 -2.40 -6.09
CA ALA A 106 10.30 -1.27 -6.29
C ALA A 106 9.23 -1.20 -5.21
N GLN A 107 8.85 -2.32 -4.60
CA GLN A 107 7.74 -2.45 -3.65
C GLN A 107 8.16 -2.22 -2.20
N VAL A 108 9.44 -1.94 -1.94
CA VAL A 108 9.95 -1.75 -0.58
C VAL A 108 10.47 -0.33 -0.38
N LEU A 109 10.22 0.21 0.80
CA LEU A 109 10.71 1.52 1.23
C LEU A 109 11.42 1.36 2.57
N GLN A 110 12.71 1.70 2.62
CA GLN A 110 13.49 1.55 3.84
C GLN A 110 13.33 2.78 4.75
N SER A 111 12.98 2.54 6.01
CA SER A 111 12.93 3.55 7.06
C SER A 111 14.35 3.87 7.57
N PRO A 112 14.66 5.13 7.95
CA PRO A 112 13.81 6.32 7.88
C PRO A 112 13.66 6.87 6.46
N PHE A 113 12.49 7.44 6.15
CA PHE A 113 12.20 8.14 4.91
C PHE A 113 11.35 9.38 5.18
N LEU A 114 11.39 10.33 4.25
CA LEU A 114 10.51 11.50 4.30
C LEU A 114 9.08 11.12 3.92
N LEU A 115 8.09 11.67 4.61
CA LEU A 115 6.68 11.43 4.31
C LEU A 115 6.33 11.72 2.84
N SER A 116 6.95 12.75 2.25
CA SER A 116 6.80 13.08 0.84
C SER A 116 7.22 11.96 -0.11
N VAL A 117 8.25 11.18 0.24
CA VAL A 117 8.70 10.03 -0.57
C VAL A 117 7.63 8.95 -0.58
N LEU A 118 7.03 8.63 0.57
CA LEU A 118 5.94 7.66 0.64
C LEU A 118 4.72 8.15 -0.14
N VAL A 119 4.34 9.41 0.01
CA VAL A 119 3.21 10.00 -0.71
C VAL A 119 3.44 9.97 -2.23
N GLU A 120 4.66 10.29 -2.69
CA GLU A 120 5.01 10.20 -4.11
C GLU A 120 4.94 8.75 -4.62
N GLU A 121 5.45 7.79 -3.85
CA GLU A 121 5.42 6.37 -4.21
C GLU A 121 4.00 5.81 -4.27
N VAL A 122 3.11 6.25 -3.37
CA VAL A 122 1.68 5.93 -3.39
C VAL A 122 1.02 6.57 -4.61
N ALA A 123 1.24 7.86 -4.85
CA ALA A 123 0.67 8.58 -5.98
C ALA A 123 1.09 7.97 -7.34
N ARG A 124 2.36 7.52 -7.44
CA ARG A 124 2.92 6.87 -8.62
C ARG A 124 2.24 5.53 -8.94
N ARG A 125 1.77 4.80 -7.93
CA ARG A 125 1.04 3.52 -8.10
C ARG A 125 -0.44 3.73 -8.36
N MET A 126 -1.05 4.72 -7.70
CA MET A 126 -2.45 5.11 -7.89
C MET A 126 -2.74 5.65 -9.29
N THR A 127 -1.73 6.10 -10.03
CA THR A 127 -1.87 6.45 -11.44
C THR A 127 -1.68 5.20 -12.29
N PRO A 128 -2.76 4.49 -12.71
CA PRO A 128 -2.60 3.40 -13.66
C PRO A 128 -1.96 3.96 -14.94
N ALA A 129 -1.32 3.06 -15.69
CA ALA A 129 -0.57 3.25 -16.92
C ALA A 129 -1.12 4.20 -18.02
N SER A 130 -2.26 4.88 -17.84
CA SER A 130 -2.77 5.94 -18.71
C SER A 130 -1.84 7.17 -18.82
N VAL A 131 -0.91 7.39 -17.89
CA VAL A 131 0.14 8.42 -18.06
C VAL A 131 1.32 7.92 -18.91
N ARG A 132 1.53 6.60 -19.03
CA ARG A 132 2.55 6.04 -19.94
C ARG A 132 2.15 6.12 -21.42
N ALA A 133 0.88 6.40 -21.72
CA ALA A 133 0.38 6.56 -23.09
C ALA A 133 0.30 8.02 -23.57
N CYS A 134 0.52 9.01 -22.69
CA CYS A 134 0.46 10.42 -23.05
C CYS A 134 1.83 11.08 -22.95
N GLY A 135 2.55 11.11 -24.06
CA GLY A 135 3.55 12.14 -24.35
C GLY A 135 5.00 11.71 -24.14
N VAL A 136 5.59 11.03 -25.12
CA VAL A 136 6.42 11.70 -26.16
C VAL A 136 6.37 10.84 -27.43
N ALA A 137 5.65 11.29 -28.46
CA ALA A 137 5.94 10.86 -29.82
C ALA A 137 7.14 11.69 -30.32
N PRO A 138 8.16 11.08 -30.96
CA PRO A 138 9.35 11.79 -31.40
C PRO A 138 9.00 12.78 -32.50
N GLN A 139 9.59 13.98 -32.43
CA GLN A 139 9.80 14.81 -33.62
C GLN A 139 11.19 14.52 -34.19
#